data_AF-A0A2V7PDQ6-F1
#
_entry.id   AF-A0A2V7PDQ6-F1
#
_cell.length_a   1.000
_cell.length_b   1.000
_cell.length_c   1.000
_cell.angle_alpha   90.00
_cell.angle_beta   90.00
_cell.angle_gamma   90.00
#
_symmetry.space_group_name_H-M   'P 1'
#
loop_
_entity.id
_entity.type
_entity.pdbx_description
1 polymer ?
#
loop_
_entity_poly.entity_id
_entity_poly.type
_entity_poly.pdbx_seq_one_letter_code
_entity_poly.pdbx_strand_id
1 'polypeptide(L)'
;MTSKPAEKRQVVRFAFYKLDSAWRRLPAERQASSKLEFGQVIESFAGRLLLRPYGLVGIRGDCDFLLWQVAENLDSLVALQTALNRTDLGAYLALPYSYLAMTRRSIYEFPEDLGQPSRLVIRPSEARYLFVYPFIKTRAWYALPKVERQTMMDEHVRVGRKYPSIRLNTTYSYGLDDQEFIVAFEGDDPAEFLDLVMELRESQASSYTLRDTPTFTCVQMSLWDMLDTLGGAGSAQAISRRPTRADGYTPAATLADLPPGASRRVYAGAEAVALFNVRGTVHAIANRCTHARASLSEGTVDADRCAVTCPWHEGVFSLETGRVLGGPPVLPLAVYRVKLEGDTILIAPPSVEAREPTVAPHS
;
A
#
# COMPACT_ATOMS: atom_id res chain seq x y z
N MET A 1 -42.29 11.55 -6.24
CA MET A 1 -41.10 10.69 -6.33
C MET A 1 -40.02 11.29 -5.45
N THR A 2 -39.86 10.79 -4.23
CA THR A 2 -38.76 11.21 -3.34
C THR A 2 -37.46 10.63 -3.90
N SER A 3 -36.55 11.50 -4.37
CA SER A 3 -35.24 11.06 -4.86
C SER A 3 -34.50 10.37 -3.72
N LYS A 4 -34.10 9.10 -3.91
CA LYS A 4 -33.14 8.46 -3.01
C LYS A 4 -31.92 9.39 -2.88
N PRO A 5 -31.42 9.67 -1.66
CA PRO A 5 -30.21 10.46 -1.51
C PRO A 5 -29.08 9.82 -2.33
N ALA A 6 -28.33 10.67 -3.05
CA ALA A 6 -27.26 10.20 -3.93
C ALA A 6 -26.24 9.41 -3.12
N GLU A 7 -26.03 8.15 -3.49
CA GLU A 7 -25.00 7.31 -2.85
C GLU A 7 -23.63 7.93 -3.12
N LYS A 8 -22.88 8.23 -2.07
CA LYS A 8 -21.50 8.69 -2.20
C LYS A 8 -20.64 7.52 -2.67
N ARG A 9 -20.10 7.63 -3.87
CA ARG A 9 -19.26 6.60 -4.52
C ARG A 9 -17.82 7.06 -4.53
N GLN A 10 -16.90 6.11 -4.48
CA GLN A 10 -15.48 6.36 -4.66
C GLN A 10 -15.08 6.02 -6.10
N VAL A 11 -14.16 6.82 -6.63
CA VAL A 11 -13.45 6.51 -7.88
C VAL A 11 -12.30 5.59 -7.53
N VAL A 12 -12.13 4.51 -8.29
CA VAL A 12 -11.10 3.50 -8.08
C VAL A 12 -10.29 3.37 -9.36
N ARG A 13 -8.96 3.39 -9.24
CA ARG A 13 -8.04 3.22 -10.36
C ARG A 13 -6.95 2.23 -10.02
N PHE A 14 -6.71 1.29 -10.93
CA PHE A 14 -5.59 0.35 -10.86
C PHE A 14 -4.58 0.75 -11.94
N ALA A 15 -3.53 1.47 -11.53
CA ALA A 15 -2.52 2.02 -12.43
C ALA A 15 -1.27 1.14 -12.43
N PHE A 16 -1.03 0.43 -13.53
CA PHE A 16 0.11 -0.47 -13.71
C PHE A 16 1.20 0.23 -14.51
N TYR A 17 2.42 0.21 -13.98
CA TYR A 17 3.57 0.89 -14.54
C TYR A 17 4.62 -0.09 -15.02
N LYS A 18 5.30 0.27 -16.11
CA LYS A 18 6.47 -0.43 -16.63
C LYS A 18 7.64 0.53 -16.71
N LEU A 19 8.77 0.13 -16.15
CA LEU A 19 10.02 0.87 -16.20
C LEU A 19 10.76 0.60 -17.52
N ASP A 20 11.18 1.67 -18.18
CA ASP A 20 12.14 1.59 -19.28
C ASP A 20 13.52 1.15 -18.73
N SER A 21 14.10 0.14 -19.37
CA SER A 21 15.47 -0.32 -19.12
C SER A 21 16.53 0.79 -19.16
N ALA A 22 16.29 1.89 -19.88
CA ALA A 22 17.17 3.05 -19.95
C ALA A 22 17.45 3.66 -18.58
N TRP A 23 16.47 3.67 -17.68
CA TRP A 23 16.65 4.17 -16.32
C TRP A 23 17.73 3.40 -15.56
N ARG A 24 17.81 2.07 -15.74
CA ARG A 24 18.81 1.21 -15.07
C ARG A 24 20.24 1.47 -15.54
N ARG A 25 20.42 2.19 -16.65
CA ARG A 25 21.74 2.58 -17.17
C ARG A 25 22.20 3.96 -16.65
N LEU A 26 21.35 4.68 -15.93
CA LEU A 26 21.70 5.95 -15.32
C LEU A 26 22.74 5.76 -14.20
N PRO A 27 23.49 6.82 -13.83
CA PRO A 27 24.34 6.79 -12.64
C PRO A 27 23.56 6.41 -11.38
N ALA A 28 24.20 5.65 -10.50
CA ALA A 28 23.61 5.17 -9.23
C ALA A 28 22.96 6.30 -8.42
N GLU A 29 23.60 7.47 -8.34
CA GLU A 29 23.07 8.63 -7.62
C GLU A 29 21.74 9.15 -8.20
N ARG A 30 21.63 9.21 -9.53
CA ARG A 30 20.39 9.64 -10.20
C ARG A 30 19.27 8.61 -10.07
N GLN A 31 19.61 7.32 -10.11
CA GLN A 31 18.64 6.26 -9.79
C GLN A 31 18.09 6.44 -8.38
N ALA A 32 18.98 6.69 -7.42
CA ALA A 32 18.65 6.88 -6.03
C ALA A 32 17.75 8.12 -5.81
N SER A 33 18.15 9.28 -6.35
CA SER A 33 17.40 10.53 -6.20
C SER A 33 16.05 10.53 -6.92
N SER A 34 15.96 9.92 -8.10
CA SER A 34 14.71 9.81 -8.86
C SER A 34 13.67 8.93 -8.15
N LYS A 35 14.09 7.84 -7.49
CA LYS A 35 13.20 7.06 -6.60
C LYS A 35 12.72 7.88 -5.41
N LEU A 36 13.62 8.64 -4.78
CA LEU A 36 13.29 9.47 -3.63
C LEU A 36 12.23 10.53 -3.98
N GLU A 37 12.46 11.26 -5.07
CA GLU A 37 11.51 12.26 -5.57
C GLU A 37 10.14 11.63 -5.87
N PHE A 38 10.12 10.51 -6.62
CA PHE A 38 8.88 9.83 -6.98
C PHE A 38 8.09 9.34 -5.75
N GLY A 39 8.78 8.72 -4.79
CA GLY A 39 8.15 8.26 -3.55
C GLY A 39 7.63 9.41 -2.69
N GLN A 40 8.37 10.50 -2.56
CA GLN A 40 7.94 11.71 -1.84
C GLN A 40 6.72 12.36 -2.48
N VAL A 41 6.64 12.39 -3.82
CA VAL A 41 5.44 12.85 -4.52
C VAL A 41 4.25 11.97 -4.15
N ILE A 42 4.37 10.64 -4.18
CA ILE A 42 3.28 9.74 -3.77
C ILE A 42 2.85 10.01 -2.32
N GLU A 43 3.81 10.09 -1.39
CA GLU A 43 3.52 10.36 0.04
C GLU A 43 2.84 11.72 0.25
N SER A 44 3.15 12.74 -0.56
CA SER A 44 2.49 14.06 -0.49
C SER A 44 0.99 14.04 -0.81
N PHE A 45 0.50 12.97 -1.45
CA PHE A 45 -0.91 12.74 -1.73
C PHE A 45 -1.58 11.83 -0.69
N ALA A 46 -0.85 11.34 0.31
CA ALA A 46 -1.42 10.58 1.42
C ALA A 46 -2.51 11.40 2.14
N GLY A 47 -3.58 10.74 2.55
CA GLY A 47 -4.75 11.37 3.18
C GLY A 47 -5.72 12.06 2.20
N ARG A 48 -5.28 12.42 0.98
CA ARG A 48 -6.18 12.87 -0.11
C ARG A 48 -6.71 11.72 -0.94
N LEU A 49 -5.89 10.68 -1.06
CA LEU A 49 -6.14 9.45 -1.80
C LEU A 49 -5.74 8.28 -0.91
N LEU A 50 -6.48 7.18 -1.00
CA LEU A 50 -5.93 5.89 -0.59
C LEU A 50 -4.99 5.46 -1.72
N LEU A 51 -3.73 5.23 -1.36
CA LEU A 51 -2.68 4.80 -2.29
C LEU A 51 -2.02 3.55 -1.74
N ARG A 52 -2.14 2.45 -2.47
CA ARG A 52 -1.58 1.16 -2.05
C ARG A 52 -0.63 0.61 -3.11
N PRO A 53 0.67 0.52 -2.81
CA PRO A 53 1.68 0.03 -3.74
C PRO A 53 1.79 -1.49 -3.72
N TYR A 54 2.05 -2.07 -4.89
CA TYR A 54 2.30 -3.50 -5.08
C TYR A 54 3.41 -3.71 -6.11
N GLY A 55 4.29 -4.68 -5.87
CA GLY A 55 5.34 -5.08 -6.80
C GLY A 55 4.89 -6.22 -7.73
N LEU A 56 5.35 -6.16 -8.98
CA LEU A 56 5.15 -7.19 -10.02
C LEU A 56 6.46 -7.65 -10.69
N VAL A 57 7.60 -7.04 -10.32
CA VAL A 57 8.93 -7.43 -10.83
C VAL A 57 9.17 -8.93 -10.60
N GLY A 58 9.56 -9.64 -11.66
CA GLY A 58 9.78 -11.08 -11.64
C GLY A 58 8.52 -11.95 -11.82
N ILE A 59 7.33 -11.34 -11.86
CA ILE A 59 6.05 -12.04 -12.03
C ILE A 59 5.48 -11.78 -13.44
N ARG A 60 5.47 -10.52 -13.90
CA ARG A 60 5.03 -10.14 -15.24
C ARG A 60 6.12 -9.43 -16.04
N GLY A 61 6.13 -9.66 -17.36
CA GLY A 61 7.08 -9.01 -18.27
C GLY A 61 6.70 -7.58 -18.64
N ASP A 62 5.40 -7.28 -18.68
CA ASP A 62 4.82 -6.04 -19.19
C ASP A 62 4.46 -5.02 -18.11
N CYS A 63 4.62 -5.33 -16.82
CA CYS A 63 4.41 -4.41 -15.70
C CYS A 63 5.42 -4.71 -14.58
N ASP A 64 5.92 -3.67 -13.92
CA ASP A 64 6.87 -3.79 -12.81
C ASP A 64 6.20 -3.47 -11.45
N PHE A 65 5.20 -2.59 -11.41
CA PHE A 65 4.45 -2.29 -10.19
C PHE A 65 3.04 -1.75 -10.46
N LEU A 66 2.21 -1.78 -9.42
CA LEU A 66 0.85 -1.26 -9.39
C LEU A 66 0.71 -0.22 -8.27
N LEU A 67 0.05 0.89 -8.57
CA LEU A 67 -0.54 1.76 -7.56
C LEU A 67 -2.07 1.58 -7.60
N TRP A 68 -2.64 0.99 -6.56
CA TRP A 68 -4.09 0.98 -6.36
C TRP A 68 -4.51 2.30 -5.71
N GLN A 69 -5.34 3.06 -6.42
CA GLN A 69 -5.74 4.42 -6.06
C GLN A 69 -7.24 4.47 -5.81
N VAL A 70 -7.66 5.03 -4.67
CA VAL A 70 -9.08 5.31 -4.39
C VAL A 70 -9.22 6.78 -4.02
N ALA A 71 -10.16 7.44 -4.70
CA ALA A 71 -10.39 8.88 -4.62
C ALA A 71 -11.87 9.20 -4.44
N GLU A 72 -12.15 10.40 -3.95
CA GLU A 72 -13.52 10.94 -3.88
C GLU A 72 -13.95 11.60 -5.21
N ASN A 73 -13.01 11.92 -6.09
CA ASN A 73 -13.25 12.54 -7.39
C ASN A 73 -12.12 12.20 -8.39
N LEU A 74 -12.39 12.44 -9.68
CA LEU A 74 -11.44 12.18 -10.78
C LEU A 74 -10.25 13.15 -10.80
N ASP A 75 -10.47 14.41 -10.41
CA ASP A 75 -9.44 15.45 -10.45
C ASP A 75 -8.24 15.09 -9.56
N SER A 76 -8.48 14.45 -8.42
CA SER A 76 -7.42 13.94 -7.56
C SER A 76 -6.52 12.90 -8.26
N LEU A 77 -7.08 12.05 -9.11
CA LEU A 77 -6.31 11.07 -9.88
C LEU A 77 -5.48 11.75 -10.98
N VAL A 78 -6.05 12.76 -11.65
CA VAL A 78 -5.35 13.58 -12.65
C VAL A 78 -4.21 14.36 -12.01
N ALA A 79 -4.45 14.97 -10.84
CA ALA A 79 -3.45 15.72 -10.09
C ALA A 79 -2.28 14.84 -9.66
N LEU A 80 -2.55 13.64 -9.13
CA LEU A 80 -1.51 12.67 -8.80
C LEU A 80 -0.71 12.27 -10.04
N GLN A 81 -1.38 11.84 -11.11
CA GLN A 81 -0.67 11.41 -12.33
C GLN A 81 0.18 12.55 -12.92
N THR A 82 -0.33 13.77 -12.91
CA THR A 82 0.40 14.96 -13.37
C THR A 82 1.65 15.21 -12.54
N ALA A 83 1.57 15.06 -11.22
CA ALA A 83 2.72 15.20 -10.33
C ALA A 83 3.75 14.09 -10.55
N LEU A 84 3.31 12.83 -10.70
CA LEU A 84 4.21 11.70 -10.98
C LEU A 84 4.95 11.88 -12.30
N ASN A 85 4.25 12.31 -13.36
CA ASN A 85 4.83 12.54 -14.67
C ASN A 85 5.87 13.68 -14.71
N ARG A 86 5.93 14.53 -13.67
CA ARG A 86 6.92 15.61 -13.55
C ARG A 86 8.22 15.18 -12.87
N THR A 87 8.25 14.01 -12.24
CA THR A 87 9.45 13.48 -11.58
C THR A 87 10.43 12.90 -12.59
N ASP A 88 11.71 12.81 -12.23
CA ASP A 88 12.74 12.21 -13.08
C ASP A 88 12.44 10.73 -13.37
N LEU A 89 11.99 9.97 -12.37
CA LEU A 89 11.59 8.57 -12.58
C LEU A 89 10.36 8.47 -13.50
N GLY A 90 9.41 9.39 -13.38
CA GLY A 90 8.19 9.44 -14.20
C GLY A 90 8.47 9.47 -15.70
N ALA A 91 9.56 10.10 -16.12
CA ALA A 91 9.99 10.15 -17.53
C ALA A 91 10.35 8.77 -18.11
N TYR A 92 10.64 7.77 -17.27
CA TYR A 92 10.99 6.41 -17.66
C TYR A 92 9.87 5.40 -17.38
N LEU A 93 8.69 5.86 -16.98
CA LEU A 93 7.56 5.00 -16.67
C LEU A 93 6.53 5.04 -17.79
N ALA A 94 6.30 3.90 -18.43
CA ALA A 94 5.10 3.66 -19.22
C ALA A 94 3.95 3.24 -18.29
N LEU A 95 2.72 3.55 -18.70
CA LEU A 95 1.50 3.13 -18.01
C LEU A 95 0.71 2.17 -18.93
N PRO A 96 1.18 0.92 -19.11
CA PRO A 96 0.58 -0.03 -20.05
C PRO A 96 -0.88 -0.36 -19.73
N TYR A 97 -1.30 -0.31 -18.46
CA TYR A 97 -2.69 -0.52 -18.07
C TYR A 97 -3.12 0.48 -17.00
N SER A 98 -4.33 1.01 -17.16
CA SER A 98 -4.94 1.97 -16.23
C SER A 98 -6.44 1.75 -16.20
N TYR A 99 -6.91 0.88 -15.31
CA TYR A 99 -8.33 0.57 -15.25
C TYR A 99 -9.06 1.53 -14.32
N LEU A 100 -10.04 2.25 -14.86
CA LEU A 100 -10.90 3.18 -14.13
C LEU A 100 -12.24 2.52 -13.80
N ALA A 101 -12.66 2.63 -12.54
CA ALA A 101 -13.92 2.10 -12.05
C ALA A 101 -14.49 2.98 -10.93
N MET A 102 -15.71 2.68 -10.49
CA MET A 102 -16.32 3.27 -9.30
C MET A 102 -16.92 2.20 -8.39
N THR A 103 -17.01 2.51 -7.10
CA THR A 103 -17.79 1.70 -6.16
C THR A 103 -19.28 1.82 -6.47
N ARG A 104 -20.00 0.69 -6.38
CA ARG A 104 -21.44 0.63 -6.58
C ARG A 104 -22.00 -0.60 -5.88
N ARG A 105 -23.21 -0.50 -5.35
CA ARG A 105 -23.92 -1.69 -4.85
C ARG A 105 -24.24 -2.66 -5.99
N SER A 106 -24.13 -3.95 -5.68
CA SER A 106 -24.58 -5.02 -6.57
C SER A 106 -26.06 -4.84 -6.93
N ILE A 107 -26.41 -5.17 -8.17
CA ILE A 107 -27.81 -5.26 -8.62
C ILE A 107 -28.46 -6.59 -8.26
N TYR A 108 -27.64 -7.57 -7.86
CA TYR A 108 -28.04 -8.88 -7.36
C TYR A 108 -28.10 -8.85 -5.85
N GLU A 109 -29.07 -9.56 -5.29
CA GLU A 109 -29.37 -9.59 -3.87
C GLU A 109 -28.93 -10.94 -3.30
N PHE A 110 -28.16 -10.91 -2.21
CA PHE A 110 -27.66 -12.10 -1.55
C PHE A 110 -28.11 -12.08 -0.08
N PRO A 111 -28.87 -13.08 0.41
CA PRO A 111 -29.53 -13.05 1.72
C PRO A 111 -28.61 -12.80 2.93
N GLU A 112 -27.36 -13.25 2.86
CA GLU A 112 -26.39 -13.18 3.95
C GLU A 112 -25.53 -11.90 3.95
N ASP A 113 -25.74 -10.99 2.97
CA ASP A 113 -25.10 -9.67 2.97
C ASP A 113 -25.81 -8.67 3.92
N LEU A 114 -26.90 -9.11 4.58
CA LEU A 114 -27.65 -8.35 5.59
C LEU A 114 -26.78 -8.14 6.85
N GLY A 115 -25.99 -7.06 6.87
CA GLY A 115 -25.15 -6.66 8.01
C GLY A 115 -23.68 -6.43 7.67
N GLN A 116 -23.24 -6.73 6.44
CA GLN A 116 -21.87 -6.42 6.01
C GLN A 116 -21.66 -4.90 5.84
N PRO A 117 -20.45 -4.37 6.13
CA PRO A 117 -20.13 -2.98 5.88
C PRO A 117 -20.36 -2.63 4.40
N SER A 118 -20.84 -1.41 4.16
CA SER A 118 -21.19 -0.93 2.83
C SER A 118 -20.02 -1.10 1.84
N ARG A 119 -20.22 -1.87 0.76
CA ARG A 119 -19.27 -2.03 -0.36
C ARG A 119 -19.06 -0.73 -1.18
N LEU A 120 -19.62 0.40 -0.74
CA LEU A 120 -19.43 1.71 -1.34
C LEU A 120 -18.09 2.36 -0.95
N VAL A 121 -17.45 1.88 0.12
CA VAL A 121 -16.15 2.36 0.59
C VAL A 121 -15.13 1.23 0.48
N ILE A 122 -14.07 1.44 -0.28
CA ILE A 122 -12.96 0.48 -0.39
C ILE A 122 -12.18 0.49 0.92
N ARG A 123 -11.94 -0.72 1.45
CA ARG A 123 -11.15 -0.96 2.66
C ARG A 123 -10.21 -2.13 2.39
N PRO A 124 -9.02 -1.90 1.83
CA PRO A 124 -8.08 -2.98 1.52
C PRO A 124 -7.77 -3.82 2.78
N SER A 125 -7.49 -5.12 2.63
CA SER A 125 -7.10 -6.02 3.73
C SER A 125 -5.58 -6.14 3.84
N GLU A 126 -5.05 -6.68 4.93
CA GLU A 126 -3.59 -6.91 5.08
C GLU A 126 -3.05 -8.13 4.31
N ALA A 127 -3.83 -8.66 3.38
CA ALA A 127 -3.43 -9.80 2.58
C ALA A 127 -2.17 -9.50 1.74
N ARG A 128 -1.29 -10.49 1.66
CA ARG A 128 -0.01 -10.38 0.96
C ARG A 128 -0.15 -10.25 -0.56
N TYR A 129 -1.20 -10.81 -1.15
CA TYR A 129 -1.39 -10.82 -2.60
C TYR A 129 -2.66 -10.10 -3.01
N LEU A 130 -2.58 -9.44 -4.17
CA LEU A 130 -3.71 -8.83 -4.85
C LEU A 130 -3.79 -9.37 -6.28
N PHE A 131 -4.93 -9.93 -6.66
CA PHE A 131 -5.22 -10.43 -8.00
C PHE A 131 -6.23 -9.51 -8.68
N VAL A 132 -5.84 -8.86 -9.76
CA VAL A 132 -6.68 -7.87 -10.45
C VAL A 132 -6.90 -8.26 -11.89
N TYR A 133 -8.12 -8.15 -12.39
CA TYR A 133 -8.40 -8.29 -13.82
C TYR A 133 -9.66 -7.53 -14.24
N PRO A 134 -9.71 -7.01 -15.49
CA PRO A 134 -10.93 -6.51 -16.08
C PRO A 134 -11.91 -7.65 -16.32
N PHE A 135 -13.20 -7.35 -16.36
CA PHE A 135 -14.23 -8.33 -16.69
C PHE A 135 -15.28 -7.72 -17.60
N ILE A 136 -15.63 -8.46 -18.66
CA ILE A 136 -16.64 -8.08 -19.63
C ILE A 136 -17.55 -9.28 -19.86
N LYS A 137 -18.86 -9.07 -19.79
CA LYS A 137 -19.88 -10.06 -20.16
C LYS A 137 -20.26 -9.93 -21.64
N THR A 138 -20.72 -11.02 -22.23
CA THR A 138 -21.30 -11.01 -23.58
C THR A 138 -22.63 -10.28 -23.58
N ARG A 139 -23.07 -9.78 -24.75
CA ARG A 139 -24.39 -9.14 -24.88
C ARG A 139 -25.55 -10.09 -24.54
N ALA A 140 -25.37 -11.39 -24.78
CA ALA A 140 -26.34 -12.42 -24.43
C ALA A 140 -26.68 -12.43 -22.93
N TRP A 141 -25.72 -12.13 -22.06
CA TRP A 141 -25.95 -11.98 -20.62
C TRP A 141 -27.04 -10.94 -20.33
N TYR A 142 -26.95 -9.77 -20.97
CA TYR A 142 -27.86 -8.65 -20.73
C TYR A 142 -29.24 -8.85 -21.37
N ALA A 143 -29.37 -9.76 -22.33
CA ALA A 143 -30.65 -10.15 -22.88
C ALA A 143 -31.45 -11.06 -21.93
N LEU A 144 -30.79 -11.71 -20.97
CA LEU A 144 -31.46 -12.59 -20.01
C LEU A 144 -32.29 -11.79 -18.98
N PRO A 145 -33.46 -12.31 -18.59
CA PRO A 145 -34.21 -11.81 -17.44
C PRO A 145 -33.35 -11.71 -16.17
N LYS A 146 -33.61 -10.70 -15.31
CA LYS A 146 -32.85 -10.50 -14.05
C LYS A 146 -32.86 -11.76 -13.18
N VAL A 147 -33.98 -12.48 -13.13
CA VAL A 147 -34.14 -13.70 -12.32
C VAL A 147 -33.17 -14.79 -12.76
N GLU A 148 -33.03 -15.04 -14.06
CA GLU A 148 -32.09 -16.05 -14.57
C GLU A 148 -30.64 -15.66 -14.26
N ARG A 149 -30.29 -14.39 -14.44
CA ARG A 149 -28.97 -13.88 -14.02
C ARG A 149 -28.75 -14.01 -12.51
N GLN A 150 -29.76 -13.75 -11.69
CA GLN A 150 -29.69 -13.92 -10.24
C GLN A 150 -29.39 -15.38 -9.89
N THR A 151 -30.08 -16.35 -10.47
CA THR A 151 -29.83 -17.78 -10.22
C THR A 151 -28.39 -18.19 -10.55
N MET A 152 -27.85 -17.73 -11.70
CA MET A 152 -26.44 -17.99 -12.04
C MET A 152 -25.47 -17.27 -11.09
N MET A 153 -25.81 -16.08 -10.61
CA MET A 153 -25.00 -15.37 -9.62
C MET A 153 -25.07 -16.02 -8.23
N ASP A 154 -26.18 -16.64 -7.86
CA ASP A 154 -26.31 -17.40 -6.61
C ASP A 154 -25.39 -18.64 -6.63
N GLU A 155 -25.28 -19.32 -7.77
CA GLU A 155 -24.27 -20.37 -7.98
C GLU A 155 -22.86 -19.82 -7.85
N HIS A 156 -22.54 -18.73 -8.56
CA HIS A 156 -21.22 -18.10 -8.54
C HIS A 156 -20.79 -17.70 -7.12
N VAL A 157 -21.70 -17.09 -6.35
CA VAL A 157 -21.45 -16.73 -4.94
C VAL A 157 -21.28 -17.96 -4.06
N ARG A 158 -22.03 -19.03 -4.30
CA ARG A 158 -21.87 -20.29 -3.55
C ARG A 158 -20.49 -20.91 -3.75
N VAL A 159 -19.94 -20.85 -4.97
CA VAL A 159 -18.55 -21.25 -5.25
C VAL A 159 -17.57 -20.35 -4.50
N GLY A 160 -17.70 -19.02 -4.64
CA GLY A 160 -16.82 -18.07 -3.95
C GLY A 160 -16.77 -18.25 -2.43
N ARG A 161 -17.90 -18.60 -1.80
CA ARG A 161 -17.99 -18.86 -0.36
C ARG A 161 -17.22 -20.08 0.13
N LYS A 162 -16.81 -21.00 -0.76
CA LYS A 162 -15.91 -22.11 -0.40
C LYS A 162 -14.49 -21.64 -0.08
N TYR A 163 -14.13 -20.41 -0.48
CA TYR A 163 -12.81 -19.82 -0.34
C TYR A 163 -12.87 -18.54 0.53
N PRO A 164 -13.23 -18.63 1.83
CA PRO A 164 -13.52 -17.47 2.69
C PRO A 164 -12.28 -16.61 3.01
N SER A 165 -11.08 -17.13 2.81
CA SER A 165 -9.79 -16.44 2.91
C SER A 165 -9.57 -15.43 1.77
N ILE A 166 -10.22 -15.63 0.63
CA ILE A 166 -10.10 -14.77 -0.54
C ILE A 166 -11.16 -13.67 -0.47
N ARG A 167 -10.71 -12.44 -0.27
CA ARG A 167 -11.60 -11.28 -0.16
C ARG A 167 -11.77 -10.59 -1.51
N LEU A 168 -13.01 -10.46 -1.95
CA LEU A 168 -13.37 -9.78 -3.21
C LEU A 168 -13.67 -8.29 -3.02
N ASN A 169 -13.07 -7.47 -3.86
CA ASN A 169 -13.41 -6.07 -4.11
C ASN A 169 -13.84 -5.89 -5.57
N THR A 170 -15.15 -5.79 -5.82
CA THR A 170 -15.69 -5.54 -7.17
C THR A 170 -16.01 -4.06 -7.37
N THR A 171 -15.56 -3.51 -8.49
CA THR A 171 -15.84 -2.13 -8.92
C THR A 171 -16.35 -2.12 -10.36
N TYR A 172 -17.04 -1.05 -10.75
CA TYR A 172 -17.83 -0.99 -11.98
C TYR A 172 -17.32 0.12 -12.91
N SER A 173 -17.20 -0.19 -14.20
CA SER A 173 -16.58 0.66 -15.21
C SER A 173 -17.53 1.06 -16.34
N TYR A 174 -18.80 0.69 -16.28
CA TYR A 174 -19.83 1.01 -17.29
C TYR A 174 -19.82 2.49 -17.70
N GLY A 175 -19.44 2.76 -18.96
CA GLY A 175 -19.39 4.11 -19.54
C GLY A 175 -18.22 4.97 -19.05
N LEU A 176 -17.33 4.43 -18.22
CA LEU A 176 -16.13 5.09 -17.72
C LEU A 176 -14.86 4.57 -18.38
N ASP A 177 -14.85 3.31 -18.78
CA ASP A 177 -13.70 2.60 -19.36
C ASP A 177 -14.17 1.40 -20.21
N ASP A 178 -13.24 0.69 -20.85
CA ASP A 178 -13.53 -0.37 -21.82
C ASP A 178 -14.09 -1.67 -21.21
N GLN A 179 -13.84 -1.90 -19.92
CA GLN A 179 -14.40 -3.03 -19.17
C GLN A 179 -15.72 -2.69 -18.48
N GLU A 180 -16.46 -3.71 -18.07
CA GLU A 180 -17.69 -3.52 -17.31
C GLU A 180 -17.43 -3.56 -15.80
N PHE A 181 -16.48 -4.39 -15.39
CA PHE A 181 -16.06 -4.54 -14.01
C PHE A 181 -14.53 -4.59 -13.92
N ILE A 182 -14.02 -4.14 -12.78
CA ILE A 182 -12.71 -4.55 -12.29
C ILE A 182 -12.95 -5.36 -11.03
N VAL A 183 -12.46 -6.60 -11.07
CA VAL A 183 -12.47 -7.51 -9.92
C VAL A 183 -11.06 -7.58 -9.36
N ALA A 184 -10.96 -7.30 -8.06
CA ALA A 184 -9.72 -7.32 -7.31
C ALA A 184 -9.90 -8.24 -6.10
N PHE A 185 -9.11 -9.30 -6.02
CA PHE A 185 -9.15 -10.29 -4.94
C PHE A 185 -7.91 -10.13 -4.07
N GLU A 186 -8.09 -10.13 -2.76
CA GLU A 186 -7.03 -10.06 -1.76
C GLU A 186 -6.93 -11.41 -1.05
N GLY A 187 -5.73 -11.97 -0.91
CA GLY A 187 -5.50 -13.24 -0.22
C GLY A 187 -4.03 -13.49 0.13
N ASP A 188 -3.77 -14.45 1.02
CA ASP A 188 -2.41 -14.78 1.46
C ASP A 188 -1.82 -16.03 0.79
N ASP A 189 -2.63 -16.80 0.07
CA ASP A 189 -2.20 -17.97 -0.69
C ASP A 189 -2.67 -17.90 -2.16
N PRO A 190 -1.74 -17.77 -3.13
CA PRO A 190 -2.08 -17.80 -4.55
C PRO A 190 -2.66 -19.14 -5.03
N ALA A 191 -2.38 -20.25 -4.35
CA ALA A 191 -2.94 -21.55 -4.71
C ALA A 191 -4.47 -21.57 -4.50
N GLU A 192 -4.95 -21.04 -3.37
CA GLU A 192 -6.39 -20.93 -3.11
C GLU A 192 -7.10 -20.06 -4.14
N PHE A 193 -6.48 -18.96 -4.57
CA PHE A 193 -7.04 -18.12 -5.62
C PHE A 193 -7.08 -18.83 -6.98
N LEU A 194 -6.05 -19.63 -7.30
CA LEU A 194 -6.00 -20.45 -8.51
C LEU A 194 -7.15 -21.46 -8.51
N ASP A 195 -7.34 -22.20 -7.41
CA ASP A 195 -8.40 -23.20 -7.27
C ASP A 195 -9.80 -22.56 -7.35
N LEU A 196 -9.99 -21.41 -6.68
CA LEU A 196 -11.21 -20.62 -6.76
C LEU A 196 -11.55 -20.26 -8.22
N VAL A 197 -10.59 -19.71 -8.97
CA VAL A 197 -10.84 -19.31 -10.35
C VAL A 197 -11.09 -20.52 -11.23
N MET A 198 -10.39 -21.64 -11.02
CA MET A 198 -10.67 -22.91 -11.72
C MET A 198 -12.11 -23.37 -11.50
N GLU A 199 -12.59 -23.37 -10.26
CA GLU A 199 -13.97 -23.78 -9.98
C GLU A 199 -15.00 -22.79 -10.55
N LEU A 200 -14.73 -21.49 -10.47
CA LEU A 200 -15.59 -20.46 -11.07
C LEU A 200 -15.72 -20.62 -12.60
N ARG A 201 -14.72 -21.19 -13.28
CA ARG A 201 -14.78 -21.44 -14.72
C ARG A 201 -15.86 -22.44 -15.12
N GLU A 202 -16.20 -23.36 -14.22
CA GLU A 202 -17.22 -24.40 -14.46
C GLU A 202 -18.65 -23.90 -14.26
N SER A 203 -18.83 -22.72 -13.63
CA SER A 203 -20.15 -22.14 -13.38
C SER A 203 -20.89 -21.74 -14.67
N GLN A 204 -22.23 -21.77 -14.65
CA GLN A 204 -23.03 -21.39 -15.82
C GLN A 204 -22.77 -19.94 -16.25
N ALA A 205 -22.58 -19.05 -15.27
CA ALA A 205 -22.25 -17.64 -15.50
C ALA A 205 -20.96 -17.44 -16.30
N SER A 206 -20.02 -18.40 -16.25
CA SER A 206 -18.73 -18.36 -16.95
C SER A 206 -18.89 -18.36 -18.47
N SER A 207 -19.92 -19.06 -19.00
CA SER A 207 -20.23 -19.12 -20.44
C SER A 207 -20.57 -17.75 -21.07
N TYR A 208 -20.88 -16.76 -20.25
CA TYR A 208 -21.17 -15.40 -20.67
C TYR A 208 -19.97 -14.45 -20.53
N THR A 209 -18.76 -14.95 -20.30
CA THR A 209 -17.55 -14.13 -20.19
C THR A 209 -17.00 -13.82 -21.58
N LEU A 210 -16.90 -12.54 -21.93
CA LEU A 210 -16.30 -12.09 -23.18
C LEU A 210 -14.79 -11.88 -23.03
N ARG A 211 -14.36 -11.24 -21.93
CA ARG A 211 -12.96 -10.97 -21.64
C ARG A 211 -12.77 -10.87 -20.14
N ASP A 212 -11.76 -11.54 -19.63
CA ASP A 212 -11.32 -11.39 -18.25
C ASP A 212 -9.79 -11.43 -18.06
N THR A 213 -9.10 -11.09 -19.13
CA THR A 213 -7.64 -10.95 -19.22
C THR A 213 -7.30 -9.52 -19.67
N PRO A 214 -6.10 -9.02 -19.36
CA PRO A 214 -5.02 -9.68 -18.60
C PRO A 214 -5.27 -9.76 -17.09
N THR A 215 -4.74 -10.81 -16.45
CA THR A 215 -4.79 -11.02 -15.00
C THR A 215 -3.46 -10.67 -14.34
N PHE A 216 -3.50 -9.84 -13.30
CA PHE A 216 -2.33 -9.35 -12.60
C PHE A 216 -2.26 -9.95 -11.20
N THR A 217 -1.20 -10.71 -10.93
CA THR A 217 -0.83 -11.13 -9.57
C THR A 217 0.18 -10.14 -9.02
N CYS A 218 -0.16 -9.48 -7.91
CA CYS A 218 0.61 -8.40 -7.34
C CYS A 218 1.00 -8.73 -5.90
N VAL A 219 2.21 -8.37 -5.48
CA VAL A 219 2.70 -8.61 -4.11
C VAL A 219 2.64 -7.31 -3.32
N GLN A 220 1.94 -7.33 -2.18
CA GLN A 220 1.85 -6.19 -1.28
C GLN A 220 3.22 -5.93 -0.66
N MET A 221 3.62 -4.66 -0.65
CA MET A 221 4.84 -4.20 0.01
C MET A 221 4.73 -2.71 0.34
N SER A 222 5.70 -2.16 1.06
CA SER A 222 5.74 -0.71 1.26
C SER A 222 6.11 0.00 -0.05
N LEU A 223 5.79 1.29 -0.14
CA LEU A 223 6.15 2.13 -1.30
C LEU A 223 7.64 2.03 -1.64
N TRP A 224 8.49 2.09 -0.62
CA TRP A 224 9.94 2.11 -0.80
C TRP A 224 10.49 0.73 -1.16
N ASP A 225 9.95 -0.34 -0.57
CA ASP A 225 10.28 -1.70 -0.99
C ASP A 225 9.92 -1.92 -2.47
N MET A 226 8.75 -1.43 -2.90
CA MET A 226 8.31 -1.47 -4.30
C MET A 226 9.27 -0.73 -5.21
N LEU A 227 9.67 0.49 -4.87
CA LEU A 227 10.65 1.25 -5.65
C LEU A 227 12.02 0.57 -5.68
N ASP A 228 12.41 -0.12 -4.61
CA ASP A 228 13.66 -0.88 -4.56
C ASP A 228 13.66 -2.10 -5.49
N THR A 229 12.50 -2.74 -5.70
CA THR A 229 12.39 -3.85 -6.66
C THR A 229 12.70 -3.45 -8.11
N LEU A 230 12.64 -2.16 -8.45
CA LEU A 230 12.95 -1.66 -9.80
C LEU A 230 14.42 -1.88 -10.20
N GLY A 231 15.29 -2.19 -9.24
CA GLY A 231 16.73 -2.36 -9.41
C GLY A 231 17.48 -1.05 -9.28
N GLY A 232 18.77 -1.05 -9.65
CA GLY A 232 19.64 0.12 -9.46
C GLY A 232 20.04 0.35 -8.00
N ALA A 233 20.64 1.50 -7.70
CA ALA A 233 20.92 1.90 -6.32
C ALA A 233 19.61 1.90 -5.51
N GLY A 234 19.63 1.29 -4.32
CA GLY A 234 18.46 1.28 -3.45
C GLY A 234 18.02 2.69 -3.11
N SER A 235 16.71 2.93 -2.96
CA SER A 235 16.20 4.10 -2.25
C SER A 235 16.82 4.18 -0.84
N ALA A 236 17.12 3.04 -0.21
CA ALA A 236 17.95 2.96 0.98
C ALA A 236 19.38 3.52 0.79
N GLN A 237 20.01 3.38 -0.38
CA GLN A 237 21.31 4.03 -0.72
C GLN A 237 21.16 5.51 -1.11
N ALA A 238 19.97 5.96 -1.53
CA ALA A 238 19.65 7.37 -1.75
C ALA A 238 19.45 8.12 -0.43
N ILE A 239 18.74 7.46 0.49
CA ILE A 239 18.33 7.99 1.79
C ILE A 239 19.45 7.78 2.82
N SER A 240 20.30 6.76 2.64
CA SER A 240 21.54 6.53 3.40
C SER A 240 22.75 7.00 2.60
N ARG A 241 23.11 8.28 2.74
CA ARG A 241 24.47 8.75 2.48
C ARG A 241 24.94 9.73 3.54
N ARG A 242 24.93 9.30 4.80
CA ARG A 242 26.10 9.57 5.63
C ARG A 242 26.68 8.22 6.04
N PRO A 243 27.94 7.90 5.66
CA PRO A 243 28.55 6.63 6.04
C PRO A 243 28.50 6.49 7.56
N THR A 244 28.29 5.25 8.03
CA THR A 244 28.48 4.93 9.44
C THR A 244 29.90 5.36 9.80
N ARG A 245 29.98 6.27 10.77
CA ARG A 245 31.24 6.82 11.26
C ARG A 245 32.04 5.73 11.98
N ALA A 246 33.31 6.00 12.24
CA ALA A 246 34.18 5.09 12.98
C ALA A 246 33.66 4.76 14.40
N ASP A 247 32.79 5.60 14.95
CA ASP A 247 32.11 5.41 16.25
C ASP A 247 30.83 4.56 16.17
N GLY A 248 30.47 4.06 14.99
CA GLY A 248 29.29 3.23 14.77
C GLY A 248 27.98 3.99 14.57
N TYR A 249 28.01 5.33 14.51
CA TYR A 249 26.83 6.16 14.29
C TYR A 249 26.67 6.59 12.83
N THR A 250 25.42 6.56 12.36
CA THR A 250 24.99 6.95 11.02
C THR A 250 24.13 8.20 11.13
N PRO A 251 24.53 9.34 10.56
CA PRO A 251 23.67 10.51 10.50
C PRO A 251 22.41 10.24 9.67
N ALA A 252 21.24 10.55 10.21
CA ALA A 252 19.95 10.08 9.69
C ALA A 252 18.98 11.21 9.31
N ALA A 253 19.01 12.34 10.00
CA ALA A 253 18.13 13.49 9.76
C ALA A 253 18.71 14.74 10.45
N THR A 254 18.10 15.90 10.25
CA THR A 254 18.31 17.10 11.08
C THR A 254 17.13 17.32 12.05
N LEU A 255 17.28 18.20 13.04
CA LEU A 255 16.16 18.61 13.90
C LEU A 255 15.08 19.37 13.12
N ALA A 256 15.43 20.07 12.03
CA ALA A 256 14.47 20.70 11.14
C ALA A 256 13.62 19.67 10.37
N ASP A 257 14.19 18.51 10.06
CA ASP A 257 13.52 17.38 9.41
C ASP A 257 12.53 16.65 10.34
N LEU A 258 12.66 16.84 11.65
CA LEU A 258 11.91 16.15 12.70
C LEU A 258 11.55 17.12 13.84
N PRO A 259 10.66 18.11 13.60
CA PRO A 259 10.24 19.05 14.64
C PRO A 259 9.46 18.35 15.77
N PRO A 260 9.29 18.98 16.95
CA PRO A 260 8.52 18.41 18.05
C PRO A 260 7.11 17.97 17.63
N GLY A 261 6.75 16.73 17.94
CA GLY A 261 5.49 16.08 17.56
C GLY A 261 5.54 15.32 16.23
N ALA A 262 6.64 15.43 15.46
CA ALA A 262 6.77 14.73 14.19
C ALA A 262 7.38 13.32 14.34
N SER A 263 7.10 12.49 13.35
CA SER A 263 7.75 11.21 13.12
C SER A 263 8.37 11.18 11.72
N ARG A 264 9.41 10.37 11.53
CA ARG A 264 10.08 10.23 10.23
C ARG A 264 10.70 8.85 10.08
N ARG A 265 10.53 8.23 8.91
CA ARG A 265 11.33 7.06 8.55
C ARG A 265 12.71 7.50 8.05
N VAL A 266 13.74 6.86 8.59
CA VAL A 266 15.15 6.97 8.18
C VAL A 266 15.76 5.58 8.03
N TYR A 267 17.03 5.50 7.66
CA TYR A 267 17.73 4.23 7.47
C TYR A 267 19.07 4.19 8.19
N ALA A 268 19.35 3.05 8.83
CA ALA A 268 20.67 2.69 9.34
C ALA A 268 21.21 1.51 8.50
N GLY A 269 21.99 1.81 7.45
CA GLY A 269 22.34 0.81 6.44
C GLY A 269 21.12 0.37 5.64
N ALA A 270 20.81 -0.93 5.65
CA ALA A 270 19.63 -1.48 4.98
C ALA A 270 18.36 -1.50 5.87
N GLU A 271 18.49 -1.22 7.17
CA GLU A 271 17.39 -1.30 8.12
C GLU A 271 16.59 0.01 8.16
N ALA A 272 15.26 -0.10 8.05
CA ALA A 272 14.35 1.03 8.21
C ALA A 272 14.10 1.32 9.70
N VAL A 273 14.35 2.57 10.10
CA VAL A 273 14.23 3.07 11.47
C VAL A 273 13.18 4.17 11.51
N ALA A 274 12.30 4.14 12.50
CA ALA A 274 11.32 5.19 12.77
C ALA A 274 11.90 6.14 13.82
N LEU A 275 12.08 7.41 13.45
CA LEU A 275 12.35 8.49 14.38
C LEU A 275 11.03 9.10 14.87
N PHE A 276 11.00 9.48 16.14
CA PHE A 276 9.91 10.23 16.75
C PHE A 276 10.50 11.36 17.59
N ASN A 277 9.96 12.57 17.45
CA ASN A 277 10.29 13.67 18.34
C ASN A 277 9.12 13.90 19.30
N VAL A 278 9.25 13.38 20.52
CA VAL A 278 8.23 13.50 21.57
C VAL A 278 8.65 14.63 22.50
N ARG A 279 7.93 15.76 22.45
CA ARG A 279 8.17 16.93 23.32
C ARG A 279 9.62 17.46 23.27
N GLY A 280 10.25 17.42 22.09
CA GLY A 280 11.63 17.85 21.88
C GLY A 280 12.64 16.71 21.97
N THR A 281 12.23 15.55 22.43
CA THR A 281 13.12 14.41 22.66
C THR A 281 13.05 13.40 21.53
N VAL A 282 14.20 13.06 20.95
CA VAL A 282 14.26 12.14 19.80
C VAL A 282 14.40 10.69 20.24
N HIS A 283 13.54 9.83 19.71
CA HIS A 283 13.53 8.39 19.89
C HIS A 283 13.68 7.69 18.54
N ALA A 284 14.31 6.50 18.53
CA ALA A 284 14.49 5.71 17.32
C ALA A 284 14.20 4.22 17.57
N ILE A 285 13.26 3.64 16.82
CA ILE A 285 12.89 2.22 16.90
C ILE A 285 12.86 1.59 15.50
N ALA A 286 12.85 0.26 15.41
CA ALA A 286 12.60 -0.43 14.14
C ALA A 286 11.29 0.06 13.52
N ASN A 287 11.30 0.41 12.23
CA ASN A 287 10.11 0.98 11.59
C ASN A 287 9.03 -0.07 11.28
N ARG A 288 9.35 -1.36 11.32
CA ARG A 288 8.38 -2.41 10.98
C ARG A 288 7.77 -3.00 12.25
N CYS A 289 6.45 -2.90 12.36
CA CYS A 289 5.69 -3.54 13.42
C CYS A 289 6.00 -5.05 13.48
N THR A 290 6.29 -5.57 14.68
CA THR A 290 6.58 -7.00 14.88
C THR A 290 5.38 -7.93 14.71
N HIS A 291 4.17 -7.39 14.59
CA HIS A 291 2.95 -8.15 14.30
C HIS A 291 2.77 -8.34 12.80
N ALA A 292 2.52 -7.25 12.06
CA ALA A 292 2.15 -7.29 10.64
C ALA A 292 3.04 -6.41 9.75
N ARG A 293 4.22 -5.98 10.23
CA ARG A 293 5.21 -5.19 9.47
C ARG A 293 4.78 -3.81 8.99
N ALA A 294 3.67 -3.29 9.53
CA ALA A 294 3.23 -1.90 9.36
C ALA A 294 4.37 -0.90 9.58
N SER A 295 4.35 0.21 8.83
CA SER A 295 5.28 1.32 8.97
C SER A 295 4.93 2.13 10.22
N LEU A 296 5.73 2.01 11.27
CA LEU A 296 5.46 2.64 12.57
C LEU A 296 5.67 4.15 12.57
N SER A 297 6.51 4.68 11.67
CA SER A 297 6.61 6.13 11.46
C SER A 297 5.28 6.77 11.02
N GLU A 298 4.34 5.98 10.50
CA GLU A 298 2.99 6.42 10.10
C GLU A 298 1.95 6.21 11.22
N GLY A 299 2.38 5.73 12.40
CA GLY A 299 1.51 5.48 13.56
C GLY A 299 1.18 6.74 14.36
N THR A 300 0.14 6.65 15.19
CA THR A 300 -0.29 7.75 16.06
C THR A 300 0.54 7.77 17.35
N VAL A 301 1.13 8.92 17.68
CA VAL A 301 1.96 9.08 18.88
C VAL A 301 1.11 9.54 20.07
N ASP A 302 1.22 8.83 21.19
CA ASP A 302 0.78 9.27 22.50
C ASP A 302 1.99 9.86 23.24
N ALA A 303 2.03 11.19 23.34
CA ALA A 303 3.13 11.92 23.94
C ALA A 303 3.18 11.80 25.48
N ASP A 304 2.05 11.49 26.13
CA ASP A 304 1.98 11.28 27.58
C ASP A 304 2.55 9.92 27.96
N ARG A 305 2.28 8.90 27.15
CA ARG A 305 2.78 7.53 27.36
C ARG A 305 4.11 7.25 26.67
N CYS A 306 4.66 8.22 25.93
CA CYS A 306 5.82 8.06 25.05
C CYS A 306 5.72 6.78 24.21
N ALA A 307 4.60 6.64 23.51
CA ALA A 307 4.23 5.42 22.81
C ALA A 307 3.73 5.70 21.40
N VAL A 308 3.93 4.74 20.49
CA VAL A 308 3.32 4.76 19.16
C VAL A 308 2.27 3.67 19.06
N THR A 309 1.11 4.06 18.55
CA THR A 309 0.04 3.14 18.15
C THR A 309 0.22 2.82 16.68
N CYS A 310 0.44 1.54 16.39
CA CYS A 310 0.58 1.01 15.03
C CYS A 310 -0.66 1.39 14.18
N PRO A 311 -0.48 1.91 12.96
CA PRO A 311 -1.60 2.41 12.15
C PRO A 311 -2.52 1.32 11.60
N TRP A 312 -2.15 0.04 11.74
CA TRP A 312 -2.92 -1.08 11.14
C TRP A 312 -3.80 -1.79 12.16
N HIS A 313 -3.19 -2.35 13.21
CA HIS A 313 -3.88 -3.19 14.19
C HIS A 313 -3.79 -2.63 15.61
N GLU A 314 -3.48 -1.33 15.74
CA GLU A 314 -3.50 -0.58 17.01
C GLU A 314 -2.55 -1.11 18.10
N GLY A 315 -1.64 -2.02 17.74
CA GLY A 315 -0.58 -2.47 18.62
C GLY A 315 0.26 -1.30 19.12
N VAL A 316 0.42 -1.20 20.44
CA VAL A 316 1.07 -0.05 21.08
C VAL A 316 2.47 -0.45 21.50
N PHE A 317 3.47 0.37 21.15
CA PHE A 317 4.86 0.16 21.52
C PHE A 317 5.40 1.36 22.29
N SER A 318 6.22 1.10 23.31
CA SER A 318 7.03 2.11 23.97
C SER A 318 8.10 2.61 23.00
N LEU A 319 8.18 3.93 22.78
CA LEU A 319 9.22 4.55 21.96
C LEU A 319 10.60 4.50 22.64
N GLU A 320 10.61 4.43 23.97
CA GLU A 320 11.83 4.35 24.77
C GLU A 320 12.41 2.94 24.77
N THR A 321 11.57 1.92 24.97
CA THR A 321 12.05 0.56 25.26
C THR A 321 11.75 -0.44 24.16
N GLY A 322 10.97 -0.07 23.15
CA GLY A 322 10.48 -0.98 22.11
C GLY A 322 9.49 -2.03 22.61
N ARG A 323 9.19 -2.07 23.92
CA ARG A 323 8.28 -3.05 24.52
C ARG A 323 6.85 -2.86 24.00
N VAL A 324 6.14 -3.98 23.87
CA VAL A 324 4.71 -3.97 23.62
C VAL A 324 3.98 -3.48 24.87
N LEU A 325 3.19 -2.44 24.71
CA LEU A 325 2.30 -1.88 25.74
C LEU A 325 0.83 -2.24 25.50
N GLY A 326 0.49 -2.66 24.28
CA GLY A 326 -0.85 -3.07 23.89
C GLY A 326 -0.79 -4.00 22.67
N GLY A 327 -1.56 -5.08 22.70
CA GLY A 327 -1.63 -6.08 21.62
C GLY A 327 -2.23 -5.51 20.33
N PRO A 328 -2.18 -6.26 19.22
CA PRO A 328 -1.83 -7.68 19.09
C PRO A 328 -0.35 -8.12 19.05
N PRO A 329 0.68 -7.26 18.88
CA PRO A 329 2.08 -7.71 18.90
C PRO A 329 2.45 -8.44 20.20
N VAL A 330 3.35 -9.43 20.10
CA VAL A 330 3.90 -10.14 21.27
C VAL A 330 5.42 -10.04 21.37
N LEU A 331 6.08 -9.55 20.32
CA LEU A 331 7.54 -9.35 20.27
C LEU A 331 7.87 -7.86 20.36
N PRO A 332 8.91 -7.46 21.12
CA PRO A 332 9.35 -6.07 21.20
C PRO A 332 10.04 -5.63 19.91
N LEU A 333 10.10 -4.32 19.69
CA LEU A 333 10.89 -3.70 18.64
C LEU A 333 12.34 -3.53 19.06
N ALA A 334 13.24 -3.55 18.09
CA ALA A 334 14.61 -3.08 18.30
C ALA A 334 14.59 -1.56 18.54
N VAL A 335 15.36 -1.10 19.53
CA VAL A 335 15.56 0.32 19.83
C VAL A 335 16.96 0.72 19.38
N TYR A 336 17.03 1.77 18.56
CA TYR A 336 18.27 2.30 18.03
C TYR A 336 18.80 3.38 18.97
N ARG A 337 20.13 3.43 19.12
CA ARG A 337 20.78 4.49 19.90
C ARG A 337 20.71 5.77 19.11
N VAL A 338 20.41 6.89 19.77
CA VAL A 338 20.34 8.22 19.16
C VAL A 338 21.39 9.12 19.79
N LYS A 339 21.99 9.99 18.99
CA LYS A 339 22.85 11.09 19.45
C LYS A 339 22.54 12.34 18.64
N LEU A 340 22.63 13.50 19.29
CA LEU A 340 22.61 14.80 18.62
C LEU A 340 24.03 15.37 18.54
N GLU A 341 24.43 15.87 17.38
CA GLU A 341 25.61 16.70 17.21
C GLU A 341 25.20 17.96 16.43
N GLY A 342 25.13 19.09 17.13
CA GLY A 342 24.50 20.29 16.59
C GLY A 342 23.04 20.04 16.25
N ASP A 343 22.67 20.26 14.98
CA ASP A 343 21.33 20.02 14.44
C ASP A 343 21.14 18.60 13.89
N THR A 344 22.20 17.80 13.83
CA THR A 344 22.18 16.50 13.17
C THR A 344 21.77 15.41 14.16
N ILE A 345 20.79 14.59 13.76
CA ILE A 345 20.39 13.36 14.42
C ILE A 345 21.24 12.22 13.87
N LEU A 346 21.96 11.53 14.75
CA LEU A 346 22.72 10.32 14.45
C LEU A 346 22.10 9.11 15.12
N ILE A 347 22.07 7.98 14.41
CA ILE A 347 21.56 6.70 14.91
C ILE A 347 22.59 5.59 14.82
N ALA A 348 22.57 4.66 15.75
CA ALA A 348 23.39 3.45 15.71
C ALA A 348 22.53 2.22 16.03
N PRO A 349 22.89 1.02 15.53
CA PRO A 349 22.22 -0.22 15.88
C PRO A 349 22.13 -0.44 17.40
N PRO A 350 21.16 -1.26 17.86
CA PRO A 350 21.05 -1.64 19.26
C PRO A 350 22.38 -2.22 19.77
N SER A 351 22.78 -1.87 20.99
CA SER A 351 23.89 -2.54 21.68
C SER A 351 23.38 -3.33 22.88
N VAL A 352 24.11 -4.38 23.25
CA VAL A 352 23.77 -5.25 24.39
C VAL A 352 23.86 -4.51 25.75
N GLU A 353 24.54 -3.37 25.78
CA GLU A 353 24.90 -2.64 27.02
C GLU A 353 24.21 -1.27 27.21
N ALA A 354 23.52 -0.71 26.20
CA ALA A 354 23.01 0.67 26.28
C ALA A 354 21.56 0.77 26.79
N ARG A 355 21.37 1.59 27.83
CA ARG A 355 20.08 1.95 28.44
C ARG A 355 19.53 3.33 28.05
N GLU A 356 20.17 4.05 27.13
CA GLU A 356 19.77 5.42 26.80
C GLU A 356 19.23 5.53 25.35
N PRO A 357 17.90 5.52 25.17
CA PRO A 357 17.24 5.58 23.87
C PRO A 357 16.79 7.00 23.49
N THR A 358 17.31 8.01 24.17
CA THR A 358 16.62 9.29 24.36
C THR A 358 17.64 10.42 24.48
N VAL A 359 17.62 11.38 23.54
CA VAL A 359 18.44 12.60 23.64
C VAL A 359 17.53 13.82 23.51
N ALA A 360 17.57 14.70 24.49
CA ALA A 360 16.99 16.04 24.42
C ALA A 360 18.05 17.01 23.83
N PRO A 361 17.70 17.91 22.91
CA PRO A 361 18.60 18.99 22.51
C PRO A 361 18.94 19.83 23.74
N HIS A 362 20.23 20.07 23.96
CA HIS A 362 20.72 20.87 25.08
C HIS A 362 20.04 22.26 25.09
N SER A 363 19.68 22.72 26.30
CA SER A 363 19.12 24.05 26.57
C SER A 363 20.03 25.19 26.14
#